data_AF-A0A3C0UV60-F1
#
_entry.id   AF-A0A3C0UV60-F1
#
_cell.length_a   1.000
_cell.length_b   1.000
_cell.length_c   1.000
_cell.angle_alpha   90.00
_cell.angle_beta   90.00
_cell.angle_gamma   90.00
#
_symmetry.space_group_name_H-M   'P 1'
#
loop_
_entity.id
_entity.type
_entity.pdbx_description
1 polymer ?
#
loop_
_entity_poly.entity_id
_entity_poly.type
_entity_poly.pdbx_seq_one_letter_code
_entity_poly.pdbx_strand_id
1 'polypeptide(L)'
;MKIFLKFIFKYLLVYLSVILGIVFLMVAPVIFRVCDENVDKFAEFEVANVTKPIIFKDQLTGYQKCTGTSPETIDLVIEGTLDGWATVTFSHSASGTVTSSELHFKLDKGQVSINKKLDYYSQDVWIKFTPEGCRNGHLKIKSRINNF
;
A
#
# COMPACT_ATOMS: atom_id res chain seq x y z
N MET A 1 13.38 42.07 -49.37
CA MET A 1 13.18 40.59 -49.29
C MET A 1 13.78 39.94 -48.03
N LYS A 2 15.01 40.28 -47.61
CA LYS A 2 15.69 39.64 -46.44
C LYS A 2 15.03 39.89 -45.07
N ILE A 3 14.38 41.04 -44.87
CA ILE A 3 13.74 41.41 -43.59
C ILE A 3 12.40 40.66 -43.40
N PHE A 4 11.60 40.56 -44.45
CA PHE A 4 10.30 39.87 -44.44
C PHE A 4 10.46 38.36 -44.14
N LEU A 5 11.49 37.73 -44.71
CA LEU A 5 11.81 36.32 -44.43
C LEU A 5 12.21 36.09 -42.96
N LYS A 6 12.93 37.03 -42.34
CA LYS A 6 13.29 36.97 -40.91
C LYS A 6 12.06 37.07 -40.00
N PHE A 7 11.06 37.86 -40.39
CA PHE A 7 9.79 37.94 -39.65
C PHE A 7 9.03 36.61 -39.74
N ILE A 8 8.87 36.05 -40.95
CA ILE A 8 8.19 34.75 -41.14
C ILE A 8 8.88 33.65 -40.31
N PHE A 9 10.21 33.60 -40.34
CA PHE A 9 10.96 32.60 -39.58
C PHE A 9 10.80 32.75 -38.05
N LYS A 10 10.78 33.99 -37.54
CA LYS A 10 10.50 34.26 -36.12
C LYS A 10 9.09 33.83 -35.73
N TYR A 11 8.09 34.15 -36.55
CA TYR A 11 6.71 33.73 -36.31
C TYR A 11 6.56 32.21 -36.33
N LEU A 12 7.23 31.53 -37.26
CA LEU A 12 7.22 30.07 -37.35
C LEU A 12 7.85 29.42 -36.11
N LEU A 13 8.97 29.95 -35.62
CA LEU A 13 9.63 29.46 -34.40
C LEU A 13 8.76 29.65 -33.15
N VAL A 14 8.14 30.82 -33.00
CA VAL A 14 7.22 31.09 -31.88
C VAL A 14 6.05 30.12 -31.94
N TYR A 15 5.46 29.93 -33.12
CA TYR A 15 4.34 29.00 -33.31
C TYR A 15 4.73 27.55 -32.97
N LEU A 16 5.92 27.10 -33.41
CA LEU A 16 6.45 25.78 -33.08
C LEU A 16 6.67 25.60 -31.57
N SER A 17 7.21 26.63 -30.89
CA SER A 17 7.43 26.59 -29.44
C SER A 17 6.14 26.51 -28.64
N VAL A 18 5.07 27.19 -29.09
CA VAL A 18 3.74 27.13 -28.46
C VAL A 18 3.13 25.74 -28.61
N ILE A 19 3.22 25.13 -29.80
CA ILE A 19 2.75 23.76 -30.03
C ILE A 19 3.53 22.77 -29.15
N LEU A 20 4.86 22.87 -29.10
CA LEU A 20 5.69 22.03 -28.23
C LEU A 20 5.32 22.20 -26.76
N GLY A 21 5.06 23.43 -26.31
CA GLY A 21 4.60 23.71 -24.95
C GLY A 21 3.24 23.08 -24.64
N ILE A 22 2.29 23.15 -25.56
CA ILE A 22 0.95 22.53 -25.41
C ILE A 22 1.07 21.00 -25.40
N VAL A 23 1.87 20.41 -26.29
CA VAL A 23 2.12 18.97 -26.30
C VAL A 23 2.80 18.53 -25.01
N PHE A 24 3.78 19.30 -24.52
CA PHE A 24 4.41 19.03 -23.24
C PHE A 24 3.40 19.08 -22.09
N LEU A 25 2.51 20.08 -22.04
CA LEU A 25 1.46 20.16 -21.00
C LEU A 25 0.39 19.07 -21.11
N MET A 26 0.13 18.52 -22.30
CA MET A 26 -0.79 17.39 -22.48
C MET A 26 -0.15 16.05 -22.10
N VAL A 27 1.14 15.88 -22.39
CA VAL A 27 1.88 14.64 -22.16
C VAL A 27 2.48 14.61 -20.75
N ALA A 28 2.82 15.76 -20.16
CA ALA A 28 3.40 15.84 -18.83
C ALA A 28 2.49 15.22 -17.76
N PRO A 29 1.16 15.39 -17.70
CA PRO A 29 0.32 14.68 -16.75
C PRO A 29 0.25 13.17 -16.97
N VAL A 30 0.49 12.71 -18.21
CA VAL A 30 0.53 11.29 -18.57
C VAL A 30 1.86 10.65 -18.14
N ILE A 31 2.96 11.40 -18.24
CA ILE A 31 4.31 10.95 -17.82
C ILE A 31 4.51 11.17 -16.31
N PHE A 32 4.22 12.37 -15.83
CA PHE A 32 4.15 12.79 -14.44
C PHE A 32 2.73 12.58 -13.90
N ARG A 33 2.22 11.35 -13.96
CA ARG A 33 1.17 10.97 -13.02
C ARG A 33 1.73 11.23 -11.64
N VAL A 34 1.28 12.31 -11.01
CA VAL A 34 1.66 12.72 -9.67
C VAL A 34 1.36 11.54 -8.77
N CYS A 35 2.42 10.87 -8.36
CA CYS A 35 2.38 9.84 -7.35
C CYS A 35 2.00 10.57 -6.08
N ASP A 36 0.77 10.34 -5.63
CA ASP A 36 0.34 10.83 -4.34
C ASP A 36 1.10 10.02 -3.29
N GLU A 37 2.33 10.48 -3.00
CA GLU A 37 3.35 9.77 -2.22
C GLU A 37 3.01 9.68 -0.74
N ASN A 38 1.91 10.28 -0.29
CA ASN A 38 1.63 10.45 1.13
C ASN A 38 0.19 10.11 1.47
N VAL A 39 -0.20 8.86 1.23
CA VAL A 39 -1.28 8.31 2.03
C VAL A 39 -0.71 7.23 2.94
N ASP A 40 -0.26 7.68 4.11
CA ASP A 40 -0.10 6.88 5.32
C ASP A 40 -1.47 6.30 5.72
N LYS A 41 -1.94 5.32 4.95
CA LYS A 41 -3.15 4.59 5.29
C LYS A 41 -2.78 3.59 6.37
N PHE A 42 -3.01 3.99 7.61
CA PHE A 42 -3.07 3.07 8.73
C PHE A 42 -4.46 2.46 8.75
N ALA A 43 -4.52 1.14 8.57
CA ALA A 43 -5.69 0.38 8.90
C ALA A 43 -5.51 -0.10 10.35
N GLU A 44 -6.33 0.42 11.26
CA GLU A 44 -6.27 0.12 12.70
C GLU A 44 -7.53 -0.65 13.11
N PHE A 45 -7.32 -1.80 13.75
CA PHE A 45 -8.39 -2.68 14.21
C PHE A 45 -8.21 -2.96 15.69
N GLU A 46 -9.21 -2.60 16.46
CA GLU A 46 -9.31 -2.98 17.86
C GLU A 46 -10.27 -4.17 17.99
N VAL A 47 -9.74 -5.26 18.53
CA VAL A 47 -10.47 -6.49 18.82
C VAL A 47 -10.62 -6.59 20.33
N ALA A 48 -11.79 -6.20 20.83
CA ALA A 48 -12.13 -6.29 22.25
C ALA A 48 -12.55 -7.71 22.70
N ASN A 49 -12.87 -8.60 21.76
CA ASN A 49 -13.25 -9.98 22.04
C ASN A 49 -12.50 -10.95 21.12
N VAL A 50 -11.41 -11.52 21.65
CA VAL A 50 -10.52 -12.46 20.95
C VAL A 50 -10.96 -13.92 21.07
N THR A 51 -12.21 -14.22 21.40
CA THR A 51 -12.68 -15.62 21.57
C THR A 51 -12.98 -16.34 20.26
N LYS A 52 -13.09 -15.61 19.15
CA LYS A 52 -13.40 -16.17 17.82
C LYS A 52 -12.34 -15.78 16.80
N PRO A 53 -12.13 -16.61 15.76
CA PRO A 53 -11.30 -16.23 14.63
C PRO A 53 -11.83 -14.96 13.96
N ILE A 54 -10.94 -14.05 13.61
CA ILE A 54 -11.26 -12.79 12.94
C ILE A 54 -10.38 -12.69 11.71
N ILE A 55 -11.00 -12.39 10.57
CA ILE A 55 -10.29 -12.14 9.31
C ILE A 55 -10.42 -10.66 9.03
N PHE A 56 -9.28 -9.99 9.00
CA PHE A 56 -9.17 -8.65 8.49
C PHE A 56 -8.76 -8.73 7.01
N LYS A 57 -9.57 -8.13 6.14
CA LYS A 57 -9.23 -7.96 4.73
C LYS A 57 -9.04 -6.46 4.49
N ASP A 58 -7.84 -6.08 4.08
CA ASP A 58 -7.60 -4.76 3.53
C ASP A 58 -7.59 -4.86 2.02
N GLN A 59 -8.32 -3.96 1.38
CA GLN A 59 -8.26 -3.79 -0.06
C GLN A 59 -7.47 -2.52 -0.32
N LEU A 60 -6.24 -2.71 -0.78
CA LEU A 60 -5.35 -1.61 -1.19
C LEU A 60 -5.77 -1.12 -2.58
N THR A 61 -7.04 -0.79 -2.70
CA THR A 61 -7.66 -0.23 -3.90
C THR A 61 -7.21 1.22 -4.02
N GLY A 62 -6.35 1.48 -5.00
CA GLY A 62 -5.90 2.82 -5.34
C GLY A 62 -4.38 3.02 -5.37
N TYR A 63 -3.58 2.07 -4.88
CA TYR A 63 -2.13 2.15 -5.04
C TYR A 63 -1.72 1.67 -6.44
N GLN A 64 -1.72 2.60 -7.39
CA GLN A 64 -1.21 2.34 -8.73
C GLN A 64 0.31 2.52 -8.69
N LYS A 65 1.06 1.40 -8.76
CA LYS A 65 2.53 1.36 -8.84
C LYS A 65 3.04 2.44 -9.79
N CYS A 66 3.62 3.48 -9.21
CA CYS A 66 4.19 4.58 -9.97
C CYS A 66 5.52 4.20 -10.63
N THR A 67 6.24 3.25 -10.05
CA THR A 67 7.56 2.82 -10.52
C THR A 67 7.66 1.32 -10.28
N GLY A 68 7.71 0.54 -11.36
CA GLY A 68 7.58 -0.92 -11.32
C GLY A 68 8.75 -1.70 -10.71
N THR A 69 9.37 -1.25 -9.59
CA THR A 69 10.57 -1.92 -9.06
C THR A 69 10.76 -1.98 -7.53
N SER A 70 10.04 -1.24 -6.68
CA SER A 70 10.21 -1.44 -5.22
C SER A 70 9.19 -2.45 -4.65
N PRO A 71 9.61 -3.42 -3.83
CA PRO A 71 8.67 -4.14 -2.98
C PRO A 71 8.04 -3.11 -2.03
N GLU A 72 6.71 -3.05 -2.01
CA GLU A 72 6.00 -2.30 -1.00
C GLU A 72 6.06 -3.15 0.29
N THR A 73 6.34 -2.53 1.43
CA THR A 73 6.44 -3.24 2.71
C THR A 73 5.26 -2.87 3.60
N ILE A 74 4.71 -3.85 4.32
CA ILE A 74 3.70 -3.63 5.36
C ILE A 74 4.37 -3.75 6.72
N ASP A 75 4.30 -2.67 7.48
CA ASP A 75 4.57 -2.70 8.91
C ASP A 75 3.29 -3.21 9.62
N LEU A 76 3.36 -4.42 10.15
CA LEU A 76 2.32 -5.03 10.97
C LEU A 76 2.70 -4.89 12.45
N VAL A 77 1.89 -4.16 13.19
CA VAL A 77 2.01 -3.98 14.64
C VAL A 77 0.83 -4.63 15.35
N ILE A 78 1.10 -5.53 16.29
CA ILE A 78 0.08 -6.21 17.09
C ILE A 78 0.40 -5.99 18.56
N GLU A 79 -0.51 -5.36 19.28
CA GLU A 79 -0.34 -5.03 20.69
C GLU A 79 -1.58 -5.43 21.49
N GLY A 80 -1.38 -5.85 22.74
CA GLY A 80 -2.48 -6.07 23.66
C GLY A 80 -2.21 -7.20 24.64
N THR A 81 -3.28 -7.86 25.09
CA THR A 81 -3.21 -8.90 26.12
C THR A 81 -4.06 -10.09 25.73
N LEU A 82 -3.50 -11.29 25.83
CA LEU A 82 -4.16 -12.57 25.59
C LEU A 82 -4.11 -13.43 26.85
N ASP A 83 -5.22 -14.10 27.19
CA ASP A 83 -5.25 -15.08 28.29
C ASP A 83 -4.95 -16.53 27.85
N GLY A 84 -4.86 -16.76 26.54
CA GLY A 84 -4.45 -17.99 25.87
C GLY A 84 -3.43 -17.72 24.77
N TRP A 85 -3.38 -18.59 23.75
CA TRP A 85 -2.50 -18.42 22.59
C TRP A 85 -3.29 -17.95 21.38
N ALA A 86 -2.61 -17.43 20.37
CA ALA A 86 -3.24 -17.20 19.08
C ALA A 86 -2.25 -17.36 17.92
N THR A 87 -2.77 -17.70 16.76
CA THR A 87 -2.01 -17.75 15.51
C THR A 87 -2.49 -16.62 14.61
N VAL A 88 -1.56 -15.76 14.19
CA VAL A 88 -1.79 -14.72 13.19
C VAL A 88 -1.24 -15.22 11.87
N THR A 89 -2.11 -15.33 10.87
CA THR A 89 -1.73 -15.65 9.49
C THR A 89 -1.81 -14.39 8.65
N PHE A 90 -0.71 -14.01 8.01
CA PHE A 90 -0.66 -12.97 7.00
C PHE A 90 -0.55 -13.62 5.62
N SER A 91 -1.28 -13.09 4.64
CA SER A 91 -1.13 -13.49 3.25
C SER A 91 -1.65 -12.42 2.29
N HIS A 92 -1.16 -12.48 1.06
CA HIS A 92 -1.50 -11.56 -0.01
C HIS A 92 -1.86 -12.35 -1.27
N SER A 93 -2.88 -11.92 -2.01
CA SER A 93 -3.34 -12.62 -3.23
C SER A 93 -3.33 -11.69 -4.44
N ALA A 94 -2.55 -12.07 -5.45
CA ALA A 94 -2.73 -11.52 -6.78
C ALA A 94 -4.01 -12.14 -7.37
N SER A 95 -5.02 -11.30 -7.64
CA SER A 95 -6.20 -11.65 -8.45
C SER A 95 -7.06 -12.84 -7.94
N GLY A 96 -7.41 -12.87 -6.65
CA GLY A 96 -8.41 -13.82 -6.14
C GLY A 96 -7.99 -15.29 -6.15
N THR A 97 -6.74 -15.58 -6.52
CA THR A 97 -6.13 -16.91 -6.42
C THR A 97 -5.15 -16.85 -5.26
N VAL A 98 -5.35 -17.68 -4.24
CA VAL A 98 -4.49 -17.73 -3.05
C VAL A 98 -3.14 -18.31 -3.48
N THR A 99 -2.21 -17.46 -3.89
CA THR A 99 -0.86 -17.87 -4.29
C THR A 99 0.21 -17.18 -3.47
N SER A 100 0.89 -18.01 -2.69
CA SER A 100 2.35 -18.15 -2.58
C SER A 100 3.09 -17.74 -1.30
N SER A 101 2.49 -17.03 -0.33
CA SER A 101 3.21 -16.75 0.94
C SER A 101 2.24 -16.53 2.09
N GLU A 102 1.91 -17.61 2.80
CA GLU A 102 1.28 -17.51 4.12
C GLU A 102 2.39 -17.45 5.18
N LEU A 103 2.40 -16.36 5.96
CA LEU A 103 3.29 -16.21 7.10
C LEU A 103 2.48 -16.40 8.37
N HIS A 104 2.93 -17.32 9.22
CA HIS A 104 2.28 -17.64 10.48
C HIS A 104 3.11 -17.16 11.66
N PHE A 105 2.48 -16.41 12.57
CA PHE A 105 3.07 -15.94 13.81
C PHE A 105 2.26 -16.47 14.98
N LYS A 106 2.94 -17.10 15.94
CA LYS A 106 2.32 -17.49 17.20
C LYS A 106 2.44 -16.36 18.21
N LEU A 107 1.33 -16.02 18.83
CA LEU A 107 1.22 -15.10 19.95
C LEU A 107 1.11 -15.91 21.23
N ASP A 108 2.02 -15.65 22.15
CA ASP A 108 2.01 -16.27 23.47
C ASP A 108 1.05 -15.57 24.42
N LYS A 109 0.64 -16.32 25.43
CA LYS A 109 -0.20 -15.83 26.53
C LYS A 109 0.50 -14.69 27.26
N GLY A 110 -0.28 -13.66 27.60
CA GLY A 110 0.16 -12.50 28.37
C GLY A 110 0.13 -11.23 27.54
N GLN A 111 1.06 -10.32 27.82
CA GLN A 111 1.21 -9.08 27.08
C GLN A 111 1.93 -9.35 25.75
N VAL A 112 1.30 -8.94 24.65
CA VAL A 112 1.81 -9.11 23.29
C VAL A 112 2.20 -7.75 22.75
N SER A 113 3.39 -7.66 22.18
CA SER A 113 3.83 -6.54 21.35
C SER A 113 4.73 -7.09 20.25
N ILE A 114 4.21 -7.10 19.03
CA ILE A 114 4.91 -7.59 17.85
C ILE A 114 4.93 -6.46 16.83
N ASN A 115 6.11 -6.24 16.24
CA ASN A 115 6.30 -5.40 15.07
C ASN A 115 7.03 -6.21 14.00
N LYS A 116 6.40 -6.38 12.83
CA LYS A 116 6.95 -7.14 11.70
C LYS A 116 6.83 -6.32 10.44
N LYS A 117 7.92 -6.29 9.67
CA LYS A 117 7.92 -5.78 8.29
C LYS A 117 7.74 -6.95 7.34
N LEU A 118 6.72 -6.87 6.50
CA LEU A 118 6.32 -7.93 5.58
C LEU A 118 6.35 -7.38 4.16
N ASP A 119 7.10 -8.03 3.28
CA ASP A 119 7.05 -7.69 1.85
C ASP A 119 5.68 -8.08 1.29
N TYR A 120 5.10 -7.23 0.45
CA TYR A 120 3.89 -7.58 -0.29
C TYR A 120 3.97 -7.18 -1.75
N TYR A 121 3.33 -8.00 -2.58
CA TYR A 121 3.44 -7.91 -4.04
C TYR A 121 2.07 -7.77 -4.73
N SER A 122 0.98 -7.64 -3.95
CA SER A 122 -0.40 -7.82 -4.41
C SER A 122 -1.37 -6.75 -3.88
N GLN A 123 -2.53 -6.62 -4.52
CA GLN A 123 -3.57 -5.64 -4.20
C GLN A 123 -4.47 -6.03 -3.01
N ASP A 124 -4.63 -7.33 -2.75
CA ASP A 124 -5.45 -7.83 -1.64
C ASP A 124 -4.52 -8.38 -0.55
N VAL A 125 -4.66 -7.85 0.67
CA VAL A 125 -3.95 -8.31 1.86
C VAL A 125 -4.96 -8.79 2.88
N TRP A 126 -4.70 -9.93 3.50
CA TRP A 126 -5.51 -10.42 4.60
C TRP A 126 -4.66 -10.83 5.79
N ILE A 127 -5.14 -10.45 6.96
CA ILE A 127 -4.59 -10.81 8.26
C ILE A 127 -5.66 -11.59 9.00
N LYS A 128 -5.41 -12.86 9.25
CA LYS A 128 -6.32 -13.73 10.01
C LYS A 128 -5.76 -13.96 11.40
N PHE A 129 -6.52 -13.57 12.40
CA PHE A 129 -6.29 -13.90 13.79
C PHE A 129 -7.08 -15.15 14.17
N THR A 130 -6.41 -16.17 14.70
CA THR A 130 -7.02 -17.44 15.14
C THR A 130 -6.68 -17.68 16.61
N PRO A 131 -7.61 -17.45 17.54
CA PRO A 131 -7.36 -17.72 18.95
C PRO A 131 -7.35 -19.22 19.25
N GLU A 132 -6.46 -19.63 20.14
CA GLU A 132 -6.26 -21.00 20.60
C GLU A 132 -6.35 -21.03 22.13
N GLY A 133 -7.55 -21.32 22.63
CA GLY A 133 -7.81 -21.39 24.07
C GLY A 133 -7.97 -20.02 24.75
N CYS A 134 -8.09 -18.93 24.00
CA CYS A 134 -8.41 -17.61 24.56
C CYS A 134 -9.87 -17.54 25.02
N ARG A 135 -10.09 -17.11 26.26
CA ARG A 135 -11.43 -16.81 26.81
C ARG A 135 -11.66 -15.31 26.95
N ASN A 136 -10.59 -14.55 27.16
CA ASN A 136 -10.57 -13.11 27.32
C ASN A 136 -9.29 -12.53 26.70
N GLY A 137 -9.40 -11.32 26.15
CA GLY A 137 -8.24 -10.62 25.66
C GLY A 137 -8.63 -9.47 24.76
N HIS A 138 -7.69 -8.55 24.62
CA HIS A 138 -7.84 -7.36 23.80
C HIS A 138 -6.61 -7.26 22.92
N LEU A 139 -6.81 -7.11 21.61
CA LEU A 139 -5.73 -6.88 20.67
C LEU A 139 -6.01 -5.65 19.83
N LYS A 140 -4.94 -4.94 19.53
CA LYS A 140 -4.90 -3.82 18.61
C LYS A 140 -3.95 -4.21 17.49
N ILE A 141 -4.50 -4.36 16.29
CA ILE A 141 -3.76 -4.72 15.08
C ILE A 141 -3.70 -3.48 14.21
N LYS A 142 -2.49 -3.03 13.89
CA LYS A 142 -2.23 -1.91 12.98
C LYS A 142 -1.43 -2.41 11.80
N SER A 143 -1.84 -2.03 10.60
CA SER A 143 -1.03 -2.21 9.40
C SER A 143 -0.78 -0.86 8.73
N ARG A 144 0.47 -0.61 8.33
CA ARG A 144 0.88 0.55 7.55
C ARG A 144 1.67 0.09 6.34
N ILE A 145 1.38 0.67 5.19
CA ILE A 145 2.22 0.52 4.00
C ILE A 145 3.34 1.55 4.06
N ASN A 146 4.57 1.08 3.91
CA ASN A 146 5.72 1.93 3.69
C ASN A 146 6.19 1.78 2.23
N ASN A 147 6.29 2.91 1.56
CA ASN A 147 7.08 3.05 0.34
C ASN A 147 8.52 3.35 0.75
N PHE A 148 9.49 2.67 0.12
CA PHE A 148 10.91 3.00 0.25
C PHE A 148 11.30 4.09 -0.73
#